data_AF-A0A941ME87-F1
#
_entry.id   AF-A0A941ME87-F1
#
_cell.length_a   1.000
_cell.length_b   1.000
_cell.length_c   1.000
_cell.angle_alpha   90.00
_cell.angle_beta   90.00
_cell.angle_gamma   90.00
#
_symmetry.space_group_name_H-M   'P 1'
#
loop_
_entity.id
_entity.type
_entity.pdbx_description
1 polymer ?
#
loop_
_entity_poly.entity_id
_entity_poly.type
_entity_poly.pdbx_seq_one_letter_code
_entity_poly.pdbx_strand_id
1 'polypeptide(L)'
;MAEVSAEDRKKIKHRDGDRCASCGAERPLTMQHRARVGMGGTSYTVGFAGLLTACAICNGEYEHAMQKEALVYGWKIRSWVTAHVVPVSYAHSRLWAVLSIEGGVRRIPEAEAARMMRAAYGEQWDEWVADLPTRYGLEMTK
;
A
#
# COMPACT_ATOMS: atom_id res chain seq x y z
N MET A 1 -23.09 4.70 2.06
CA MET A 1 -21.68 4.27 1.86
C MET A 1 -21.72 2.96 1.11
N ALA A 2 -21.13 2.84 -0.07
CA ALA A 2 -20.99 1.52 -0.67
C ALA A 2 -19.91 0.78 0.12
N GLU A 3 -20.34 -0.05 1.06
CA GLU A 3 -19.49 -0.93 1.83
C GLU A 3 -18.76 -1.88 0.86
N VAL A 4 -17.45 -2.09 1.05
CA VAL A 4 -16.72 -3.11 0.29
C VAL A 4 -17.36 -4.46 0.59
N SER A 5 -17.90 -5.11 -0.44
CA SER A 5 -18.64 -6.37 -0.29
C SER A 5 -17.76 -7.46 0.34
N ALA A 6 -18.38 -8.45 0.99
CA ALA A 6 -17.63 -9.59 1.54
C ALA A 6 -16.85 -10.34 0.46
N GLU A 7 -17.39 -10.42 -0.77
CA GLU A 7 -16.73 -11.02 -1.92
C GLU A 7 -15.48 -10.25 -2.33
N ASP A 8 -15.56 -8.92 -2.43
CA ASP A 8 -14.42 -8.07 -2.78
C ASP A 8 -13.33 -8.13 -1.71
N ARG A 9 -13.74 -8.17 -0.43
CA ARG A 9 -12.79 -8.39 0.68
C ARG A 9 -12.04 -9.71 0.53
N LYS A 10 -12.73 -10.77 0.12
CA LYS A 10 -12.11 -12.08 -0.12
C LYS A 10 -11.16 -12.03 -1.32
N LYS A 11 -11.55 -11.39 -2.43
CA LYS A 11 -10.70 -11.19 -3.62
C LYS A 11 -9.40 -10.46 -3.28
N ILE A 12 -9.50 -9.36 -2.52
CA ILE A 12 -8.34 -8.55 -2.14
C ILE A 12 -7.41 -9.32 -1.19
N LYS A 13 -7.98 -10.03 -0.19
CA LYS A 13 -7.18 -10.90 0.70
C LYS A 13 -6.40 -11.95 -0.09
N HIS A 14 -7.07 -12.61 -1.04
CA HIS A 14 -6.43 -13.62 -1.87
C HIS A 14 -5.35 -13.02 -2.79
N ARG A 15 -5.61 -11.86 -3.41
CA ARG A 15 -4.63 -11.10 -4.21
C ARG A 15 -3.37 -10.79 -3.40
N ASP A 16 -3.55 -10.44 -2.14
CA ASP A 16 -2.48 -10.06 -1.22
C ASP A 16 -1.82 -11.27 -0.51
N GLY A 17 -2.15 -12.49 -0.93
CA GLY A 17 -1.56 -13.73 -0.44
C GLY A 17 -2.06 -14.16 0.95
N ASP A 18 -3.26 -13.74 1.34
CA ASP A 18 -3.87 -14.00 2.65
C ASP A 18 -2.95 -13.61 3.82
N ARG A 19 -2.21 -12.50 3.62
CA ARG A 19 -1.21 -11.97 4.56
C ARG A 19 -1.25 -10.44 4.60
N CYS A 20 -0.79 -9.87 5.70
CA CYS A 20 -0.51 -8.45 5.78
C CYS A 20 0.56 -8.07 4.74
N ALA A 21 0.29 -7.04 3.94
CA ALA A 21 1.26 -6.53 2.97
C ALA A 21 2.54 -5.99 3.64
N SER A 22 2.43 -5.44 4.86
CA SER A 22 3.54 -4.81 5.58
C SER A 22 4.42 -5.76 6.38
N CYS A 23 3.83 -6.70 7.12
CA CYS A 23 4.60 -7.57 8.02
C CYS A 23 4.46 -9.07 7.72
N GLY A 24 3.59 -9.46 6.78
CA GLY A 24 3.37 -10.85 6.42
C GLY A 24 2.51 -11.68 7.39
N ALA A 25 2.04 -11.08 8.50
CA ALA A 25 1.13 -11.74 9.44
C ALA A 25 -0.12 -12.26 8.74
N GLU A 26 -0.56 -13.47 9.10
CA GLU A 26 -1.73 -14.12 8.49
C GLU A 26 -3.05 -13.77 9.17
N ARG A 27 -3.01 -13.27 10.43
CA ARG A 27 -4.20 -12.95 11.25
C ARG A 27 -3.86 -11.92 12.34
N PRO A 28 -4.85 -11.17 12.88
CA PRO A 28 -6.17 -10.93 12.29
C PRO A 28 -6.06 -9.93 11.11
N LEU A 29 -6.58 -10.30 9.94
CA LEU A 29 -6.51 -9.47 8.72
C LEU A 29 -7.71 -8.55 8.57
N THR A 30 -7.41 -7.26 8.37
CA THR A 30 -8.35 -6.18 8.09
C THR A 30 -8.20 -5.67 6.65
N MET A 31 -9.17 -4.87 6.23
CA MET A 31 -9.12 -4.14 4.96
C MET A 31 -8.55 -2.75 5.20
N GLN A 32 -7.42 -2.45 4.58
CA GLN A 32 -6.83 -1.12 4.59
C GLN A 32 -7.32 -0.30 3.39
N HIS A 33 -7.70 0.95 3.65
CA HIS A 33 -7.91 1.96 2.62
C HIS A 33 -6.63 2.79 2.49
N ARG A 34 -5.90 2.59 1.40
CA ARG A 34 -4.61 3.26 1.18
C ARG A 34 -4.79 4.77 1.10
N ALA A 35 -5.88 5.24 0.48
CA ALA A 35 -6.23 6.65 0.39
C ALA A 35 -7.16 7.06 1.53
N ARG A 36 -6.97 8.28 2.04
CA ARG A 36 -7.93 8.88 2.99
C ARG A 36 -9.27 9.08 2.29
N VAL A 37 -10.23 8.22 2.59
CA VAL A 37 -11.64 8.45 2.27
C VAL A 37 -12.21 9.33 3.39
N GLY A 38 -12.70 10.52 3.06
CA GLY A 38 -13.40 11.36 4.05
C GLY A 38 -14.63 10.63 4.58
N MET A 39 -15.09 10.98 5.79
CA MET A 39 -16.39 10.51 6.28
C MET A 39 -17.49 11.01 5.34
N GLY A 40 -17.91 10.17 4.39
CA GLY A 40 -18.90 10.50 3.35
C GLY A 40 -18.37 10.53 1.91
N GLY A 41 -17.08 10.33 1.66
CA GLY A 41 -16.48 10.36 0.32
C GLY A 41 -16.56 9.03 -0.43
N THR A 42 -16.91 9.06 -1.71
CA THR A 42 -17.07 7.91 -2.61
C THR A 42 -15.80 7.05 -2.70
N SER A 43 -15.86 5.82 -2.16
CA SER A 43 -14.83 4.78 -2.29
C SER A 43 -14.58 4.36 -3.76
N TYR A 44 -15.53 4.64 -4.65
CA TYR A 44 -15.49 4.26 -6.06
C TYR A 44 -14.34 4.91 -6.84
N THR A 45 -13.87 6.10 -6.46
CA THR A 45 -12.87 6.82 -7.26
C THR A 45 -11.46 6.22 -7.17
N VAL A 46 -11.20 5.35 -6.18
CA VAL A 46 -9.89 4.67 -6.00
C VAL A 46 -9.88 3.19 -6.42
N GLY A 47 -11.06 2.58 -6.64
CA GLY A 47 -11.19 1.17 -7.03
C GLY A 47 -10.47 0.20 -6.08
N PHE A 48 -10.24 -1.05 -6.52
CA PHE A 48 -9.49 -2.04 -5.75
C PHE A 48 -7.99 -1.71 -5.63
N ALA A 49 -7.48 -0.77 -6.42
CA ALA A 49 -6.13 -0.23 -6.25
C ALA A 49 -5.98 0.53 -4.92
N GLY A 50 -7.06 1.14 -4.41
CA GLY A 50 -7.09 1.84 -3.13
C GLY A 50 -7.19 0.91 -1.92
N LEU A 51 -7.33 -0.40 -2.11
CA LEU A 51 -7.55 -1.36 -1.05
C LEU A 51 -6.37 -2.33 -0.92
N LEU A 52 -6.05 -2.70 0.32
CA LEU A 52 -4.94 -3.59 0.65
C LEU A 52 -5.26 -4.42 1.89
N THR A 53 -4.67 -5.60 2.01
CA THR A 53 -4.76 -6.45 3.19
C THR A 53 -3.68 -6.08 4.19
N ALA A 54 -4.08 -5.80 5.43
CA ALA A 54 -3.18 -5.52 6.54
C ALA A 54 -3.61 -6.29 7.80
N CYS A 55 -2.70 -6.56 8.73
CA CYS A 55 -3.12 -7.02 10.05
C CYS A 55 -3.63 -5.83 10.87
N ALA A 56 -4.47 -6.08 11.87
CA ALA A 56 -5.05 -5.01 12.69
C ALA A 56 -4.00 -4.06 13.31
N ILE A 57 -2.82 -4.59 13.68
CA ILE A 57 -1.72 -3.83 14.26
C ILE A 57 -1.12 -2.85 13.24
N CYS A 58 -0.59 -3.37 12.11
CA CYS A 58 -0.01 -2.50 11.07
C CYS A 58 -1.04 -1.50 10.55
N ASN A 59 -2.30 -1.93 10.39
CA ASN A 59 -3.35 -1.06 9.91
C ASN A 59 -3.60 0.15 10.83
N GLY A 60 -3.58 -0.05 12.15
CA GLY A 60 -3.64 1.04 13.12
C GLY A 60 -2.39 1.92 13.07
N GLU A 61 -1.20 1.31 13.00
CA GLU A 61 0.07 2.03 13.00
C GLU A 61 0.30 2.90 11.74
N TYR A 62 -0.36 2.62 10.62
CA TYR A 62 -0.30 3.47 9.43
C TYR A 62 -0.87 4.88 9.65
N GLU A 63 -1.68 5.06 10.71
CA GLU A 63 -2.18 6.36 11.17
C GLU A 63 -1.38 6.92 12.37
N HIS A 64 -0.38 6.17 12.84
CA HIS A 64 0.45 6.50 14.00
C HIS A 64 1.94 6.40 13.65
N ALA A 65 2.69 5.49 14.28
CA ALA A 65 4.15 5.48 14.19
C ALA A 65 4.68 5.02 12.84
N MET A 66 3.92 4.22 12.08
CA MET A 66 4.31 3.70 10.77
C MET A 66 3.84 4.58 9.60
N GLN A 67 3.32 5.79 9.85
CA GLN A 67 2.76 6.61 8.77
C GLN A 67 3.76 6.90 7.64
N LYS A 68 5.01 7.23 7.97
CA LYS A 68 6.06 7.52 6.97
C LYS A 68 6.45 6.26 6.20
N GLU A 69 6.66 5.17 6.92
CA GLU A 69 6.97 3.86 6.35
C GLU A 69 5.87 3.37 5.39
N ALA A 70 4.61 3.54 5.79
CA ALA A 70 3.45 3.20 4.96
C ALA A 70 3.38 4.02 3.67
N LEU A 71 3.83 5.28 3.68
CA LEU A 71 3.94 6.10 2.47
C LEU A 71 5.09 5.61 1.58
N VAL A 72 6.25 5.26 2.16
CA VAL A 72 7.42 4.77 1.39
C VAL A 72 7.12 3.46 0.68
N TYR A 73 6.37 2.55 1.30
CA TYR A 73 6.04 1.25 0.71
C TYR A 73 4.68 1.19 0.02
N GLY A 74 4.00 2.34 -0.07
CA GLY A 74 2.71 2.47 -0.74
C GLY A 74 1.54 1.78 -0.03
N TRP A 75 1.68 1.35 1.22
CA TRP A 75 0.56 0.84 2.05
C TRP A 75 -0.45 1.94 2.42
N LYS A 76 0.02 3.18 2.36
CA LYS A 76 -0.76 4.40 2.47
C LYS A 76 -0.39 5.32 1.32
N ILE A 77 -1.35 6.15 0.90
CA ILE A 77 -1.15 7.16 -0.13
C ILE A 77 -1.72 8.50 0.36
N ARG A 78 -1.10 9.59 -0.10
CA ARG A 78 -1.62 10.93 0.10
C ARG A 78 -2.92 11.13 -0.66
N SER A 79 -3.81 11.97 -0.13
CA SER A 79 -5.16 12.18 -0.67
C SER A 79 -5.19 12.79 -2.08
N TRP A 80 -4.13 13.50 -2.48
CA TRP A 80 -4.01 14.09 -3.82
C TRP A 80 -3.43 13.13 -4.86
N VAL A 81 -3.04 11.91 -4.46
CA VAL A 81 -2.40 10.92 -5.34
C VAL A 81 -3.39 9.82 -5.72
N THR A 82 -3.38 9.42 -6.99
CA THR A 82 -4.23 8.34 -7.49
C THR A 82 -3.65 6.96 -7.14
N ALA A 83 -4.48 6.05 -6.61
CA ALA A 83 -4.02 4.80 -6.02
C ALA A 83 -3.26 3.85 -7.00
N HIS A 84 -3.67 3.81 -8.27
CA HIS A 84 -3.08 2.90 -9.26
C HIS A 84 -1.74 3.39 -9.82
N VAL A 85 -1.32 4.63 -9.52
CA VAL A 85 0.01 5.14 -9.89
C VAL A 85 1.06 4.90 -8.80
N VAL A 86 0.64 4.47 -7.60
CA VAL A 86 1.53 4.18 -6.47
C VAL A 86 1.68 2.66 -6.33
N PRO A 87 2.88 2.10 -6.55
CA PRO A 87 3.13 0.68 -6.34
C PRO A 87 3.05 0.33 -4.84
N VAL A 88 2.90 -0.96 -4.56
CA VAL A 88 2.87 -1.54 -3.21
C VAL A 88 4.02 -2.51 -3.05
N SER A 89 4.75 -2.39 -1.95
CA SER A 89 5.70 -3.42 -1.51
C SER A 89 5.00 -4.48 -0.67
N TYR A 90 5.24 -5.76 -0.96
CA TYR A 90 4.77 -6.88 -0.15
C TYR A 90 5.95 -7.49 0.60
N ALA A 91 6.05 -7.21 1.90
CA ALA A 91 7.20 -7.62 2.71
C ALA A 91 7.39 -9.15 2.76
N HIS A 92 6.30 -9.90 2.79
CA HIS A 92 6.34 -11.37 2.85
C HIS A 92 6.94 -12.02 1.60
N SER A 93 6.92 -11.33 0.46
CA SER A 93 7.40 -11.83 -0.84
C SER A 93 8.52 -10.99 -1.45
N ARG A 94 8.96 -9.94 -0.74
CA ARG A 94 10.04 -9.01 -1.15
C ARG A 94 9.88 -8.53 -2.58
N LEU A 95 8.65 -8.19 -2.96
CA LEU A 95 8.32 -7.74 -4.30
C LEU A 95 7.54 -6.43 -4.28
N TRP A 96 7.65 -5.71 -5.38
CA TRP A 96 6.80 -4.57 -5.68
C TRP A 96 5.74 -4.95 -6.71
N ALA A 97 4.56 -4.35 -6.61
CA ALA A 97 3.50 -4.54 -7.59
C ALA A 97 2.66 -3.29 -7.80
N VAL A 98 2.09 -3.16 -9.00
CA VAL A 98 1.04 -2.19 -9.32
C VAL A 98 -0.32 -2.86 -9.18
N LEU A 99 -1.24 -2.18 -8.50
CA LEU A 99 -2.62 -2.63 -8.31
C LEU A 99 -3.54 -1.92 -9.30
N SER A 100 -4.35 -2.68 -10.03
CA SER A 100 -5.34 -2.11 -10.95
C SER A 100 -6.63 -1.72 -10.22
N ILE A 101 -7.40 -0.81 -10.80
CA ILE A 101 -8.71 -0.41 -10.28
C ILE A 101 -9.71 -1.58 -10.23
N GLU A 102 -9.50 -2.59 -11.07
CA GLU A 102 -10.29 -3.84 -11.16
C GLU A 102 -9.76 -4.97 -10.26
N GLY A 103 -8.69 -4.72 -9.51
CA GLY A 103 -8.16 -5.68 -8.51
C GLY A 103 -7.06 -6.60 -9.01
N GLY A 104 -6.57 -6.37 -10.22
CA GLY A 104 -5.39 -7.04 -10.75
C GLY A 104 -4.11 -6.63 -10.03
N VAL A 105 -3.11 -7.51 -10.07
CA VAL A 105 -1.78 -7.28 -9.53
C VAL A 105 -0.73 -7.56 -10.61
N ARG A 106 0.15 -6.58 -10.87
CA ARG A 106 1.27 -6.72 -11.80
C ARG A 106 2.57 -6.52 -11.04
N ARG A 107 3.39 -7.56 -10.93
CA ARG A 107 4.72 -7.47 -10.32
C ARG A 107 5.61 -6.57 -11.15
N ILE A 108 6.40 -5.74 -10.47
CA ILE A 108 7.36 -4.83 -11.10
C ILE A 108 8.72 -4.91 -10.40
N PRO A 109 9.82 -4.63 -11.13
CA PRO A 109 11.13 -4.47 -10.51
C PRO A 109 11.14 -3.28 -9.52
N GLU A 110 11.99 -3.35 -8.50
CA GLU A 110 12.15 -2.28 -7.51
C GLU A 110 12.56 -0.95 -8.16
N ALA A 111 13.41 -0.96 -9.19
CA ALA A 111 13.78 0.25 -9.93
C ALA A 111 12.57 0.91 -10.63
N GLU A 112 11.63 0.12 -11.17
CA GLU A 112 10.39 0.65 -11.72
C GLU A 112 9.52 1.23 -10.61
N ALA A 113 9.44 0.56 -9.46
CA ALA A 113 8.70 1.03 -8.31
C ALA A 113 9.24 2.37 -7.80
N ALA A 114 10.56 2.50 -7.63
CA ALA A 114 11.22 3.74 -7.23
C ALA A 114 10.91 4.90 -8.20
N ARG A 115 10.98 4.64 -9.51
CA ARG A 115 10.61 5.64 -10.53
C ARG A 115 9.15 6.07 -10.41
N MET A 116 8.23 5.13 -10.16
CA MET A 116 6.81 5.44 -9.95
C MET A 116 6.58 6.22 -8.65
N MET A 117 7.26 5.87 -7.55
CA MET A 117 7.16 6.59 -6.29
C MET A 117 7.66 8.04 -6.42
N ARG A 118 8.79 8.25 -7.10
CA ARG A 118 9.28 9.59 -7.44
C ARG A 118 8.34 10.36 -8.36
N ALA A 119 7.70 9.69 -9.32
CA ALA A 119 6.68 10.33 -10.16
C ALA A 119 5.44 10.76 -9.34
N ALA A 120 5.07 9.99 -8.30
CA ALA A 120 3.91 10.28 -7.46
C ALA A 120 4.17 11.34 -6.38
N TYR A 121 5.39 11.39 -5.82
CA TYR A 121 5.72 12.19 -4.63
C TYR A 121 6.90 13.15 -4.81
N GLY A 122 7.67 13.05 -5.89
CA GLY A 122 8.88 13.84 -6.11
C GLY A 122 9.99 13.52 -5.10
N GLU A 123 10.84 14.51 -4.84
CA GLU A 123 11.97 14.44 -3.90
C GLU A 123 11.54 14.08 -2.47
N GLN A 124 10.29 14.39 -2.10
CA GLN A 124 9.74 14.05 -0.79
C GLN A 124 9.76 12.54 -0.51
N TRP A 125 9.66 11.70 -1.53
CA TRP A 125 9.81 10.25 -1.32
C TRP A 125 11.25 9.86 -0.99
N ASP A 126 12.23 10.47 -1.65
CA ASP A 126 13.65 10.23 -1.35
C ASP A 126 13.99 10.70 0.08
N GLU A 127 13.41 11.82 0.53
CA GLU A 127 13.53 12.27 1.93
C GLU A 127 12.94 11.26 2.93
N TRP A 128 11.77 10.70 2.63
CA TRP A 128 11.15 9.70 3.51
C TRP A 128 11.96 8.42 3.56
N VAL A 129 12.48 7.97 2.42
CA VAL A 129 13.36 6.79 2.33
C VAL A 129 14.61 6.99 3.17
N ALA A 130 15.26 8.15 3.04
CA ALA A 130 16.49 8.46 3.77
C ALA A 130 16.29 8.52 5.29
N ASP A 131 15.09 8.89 5.75
CA ASP A 131 14.75 8.98 7.17
C ASP A 131 14.28 7.64 7.77
N LEU A 132 13.98 6.63 6.95
CA LEU A 132 13.58 5.34 7.50
C LEU A 132 14.76 4.68 8.21
N PRO A 133 14.57 4.16 9.45
CA PRO A 133 15.57 3.30 10.05
C PRO A 133 15.79 2.12 9.13
N THR A 134 17.05 1.69 8.97
CA THR A 134 17.42 0.51 8.18
C THR A 134 16.83 -0.74 8.84
N ARG A 135 15.52 -0.98 8.67
CA ARG A 135 14.78 -2.03 9.38
C ARG A 135 14.45 -3.23 8.50
N TYR A 136 14.76 -3.16 7.20
CA TYR A 136 14.48 -4.23 6.25
C TYR A 136 15.61 -4.59 5.27
N GLY A 137 16.81 -4.03 5.43
CA GLY A 137 17.96 -4.40 4.59
C GLY A 137 17.73 -4.20 3.08
N LEU A 138 16.83 -3.29 2.70
CA LEU A 138 16.68 -2.85 1.32
C LEU A 138 17.78 -1.82 1.08
N GLU A 139 18.87 -2.26 0.46
CA GLU A 139 19.86 -1.37 -0.14
C GLU A 139 19.18 -0.69 -1.34
N MET A 140 18.49 0.42 -1.08
CA MET A 140 18.01 1.29 -2.14
C MET A 140 19.26 1.96 -2.74
N THR A 141 19.84 1.32 -3.75
CA THR A 141 21.04 1.79 -4.44
C THR A 141 20.87 3.24 -4.85
N LYS A 142 21.82 4.06 -4.39
CA LYS A 142 22.00 5.46 -4.75
C LYS A 142 22.11 5.66 -6.26
#